data_AF-A0AAE3XXL5-F1
#
_entry.id   AF-A0AAE3XXL5-F1
#
_cell.length_a   1.000
_cell.length_b   1.000
_cell.length_c   1.000
_cell.angle_alpha   90.00
_cell.angle_beta   90.00
_cell.angle_gamma   90.00
#
_symmetry.space_group_name_H-M   'P 1'
#
loop_
_entity.id
_entity.type
_entity.pdbx_description
1 polymer ?
#
loop_
_entity_poly.entity_id
_entity_poly.type
_entity_poly.pdbx_seq_one_letter_code
_entity_poly.pdbx_strand_id
1 'polypeptide(L)' 'MACPLHNWAIGLQDGCAQSPDEGCTPRFAVKLEDGQVMMNMVELKTHALDLAPPRAGPGAATAGKLGDETFDVQAPHSS' A
#
# COMPACT_ATOMS: atom_id res chain seq x y z
N MET A 1 -2.58 8.25 -7.67
CA MET A 1 -1.16 8.63 -7.79
C MET A 1 -0.38 7.39 -8.18
N ALA A 2 0.58 7.50 -9.10
CA ALA A 2 1.39 6.36 -9.51
C ALA A 2 2.66 6.25 -8.66
N CYS A 3 2.96 5.06 -8.13
CA CYS A 3 4.28 4.79 -7.54
C CYS A 3 5.34 4.85 -8.67
N PRO A 4 6.38 5.71 -8.57
CA PRO A 4 7.36 5.89 -9.64
C PRO A 4 8.23 4.66 -9.91
N LEU A 5 8.23 3.67 -9.00
CA LEU A 5 9.00 2.43 -9.14
C LEU A 5 8.19 1.28 -9.73
N HIS A 6 6.89 1.21 -9.46
CA HIS A 6 6.08 0.00 -9.72
C HIS A 6 4.80 0.28 -10.48
N ASN A 7 4.57 1.53 -10.88
CA ASN A 7 3.42 1.99 -11.66
C ASN A 7 2.04 1.67 -11.03
N TRP A 8 2.01 1.35 -9.74
CA TRP A 8 0.75 1.17 -9.01
C TRP A 8 -0.01 2.48 -8.92
N ALA A 9 -1.25 2.48 -9.41
CA ALA A 9 -2.16 3.60 -9.26
C ALA A 9 -2.88 3.48 -7.90
N ILE A 10 -2.50 4.29 -6.92
CA ILE A 10 -3.14 4.32 -5.59
C ILE A 10 -4.16 5.45 -5.51
N GLY A 11 -5.38 5.15 -5.05
CA GLY A 11 -6.40 6.12 -4.67
C GLY A 11 -6.00 6.86 -3.39
N LEU A 12 -6.04 8.19 -3.40
CA LEU A 12 -5.63 8.98 -2.23
C LEU A 12 -6.72 9.06 -1.15
N GLN A 13 -7.96 8.82 -1.55
CA GLN A 13 -9.15 8.90 -0.73
C GLN A 13 -9.27 7.68 0.19
N ASP A 14 -8.97 6.50 -0.35
CA ASP A 14 -9.11 5.21 0.32
C ASP A 14 -7.76 4.52 0.59
N GLY A 15 -6.69 4.95 -0.08
CA GLY A 15 -5.37 4.32 -0.02
C GLY A 15 -5.27 3.05 -0.85
N CYS A 16 -6.26 2.73 -1.69
CA CYS A 16 -6.33 1.44 -2.37
C CYS A 16 -5.78 1.49 -3.79
N ALA A 17 -5.09 0.42 -4.16
CA ALA A 17 -4.66 0.19 -5.53
C ALA A 17 -5.88 0.11 -6.45
N GLN A 18 -5.77 0.76 -7.59
CA GLN A 18 -6.78 0.71 -8.65
C GLN A 18 -6.51 -0.51 -9.53
N SER A 19 -7.60 -1.08 -10.06
CA SER A 19 -7.54 -2.21 -10.98
C SER A 19 -6.49 -1.98 -12.09
N PRO A 20 -5.68 -2.99 -12.44
CA PRO A 20 -5.77 -4.40 -12.04
C PRO A 20 -5.04 -4.76 -10.74
N ASP A 21 -4.35 -3.82 -10.10
CA ASP A 21 -3.58 -4.07 -8.88
C ASP A 21 -4.51 -4.15 -7.65
N GLU A 22 -4.13 -4.96 -6.66
CA GLU A 22 -4.89 -5.19 -5.43
C GLU A 22 -4.06 -4.88 -4.18
N GLY A 23 -4.74 -4.41 -3.13
CA GLY A 23 -4.14 -4.03 -1.85
C GLY A 23 -4.32 -2.55 -1.54
N CYS A 24 -4.08 -2.16 -0.28
CA CYS A 24 -4.20 -0.77 0.16
C CYS A 24 -3.02 -0.38 1.06
N THR A 25 -2.59 0.88 0.97
CA THR A 25 -1.64 1.49 1.90
C THR A 25 -2.38 1.93 3.17
N PRO A 26 -1.75 1.86 4.36
CA PRO A 26 -2.31 2.44 5.57
C PRO A 26 -2.64 3.92 5.38
N ARG A 27 -3.78 4.36 5.91
CA ARG A 27 -4.24 5.74 5.85
C ARG A 27 -4.24 6.36 7.24
N PHE A 28 -3.92 7.64 7.30
CA PHE A 28 -3.98 8.43 8.53
C PHE A 28 -4.97 9.57 8.35
N ALA A 29 -5.78 9.82 9.37
CA ALA A 29 -6.64 10.96 9.43
C ALA A 29 -5.81 12.24 9.54
N VAL A 30 -6.14 13.22 8.68
CA VAL A 30 -5.52 14.54 8.65
C VAL A 30 -6.58 15.63 8.81
N LYS A 31 -6.18 16.75 9.41
CA LYS A 31 -6.99 17.97 9.49
C LYS A 31 -6.17 19.15 8.97
N LEU A 32 -6.79 20.00 8.16
CA LEU A 32 -6.23 21.27 7.71
C LEU A 32 -6.84 22.41 8.54
N GLU A 33 -6.00 23.23 9.16
CA GLU A 33 -6.41 24.40 9.94
C GLU A 33 -5.31 25.47 9.85
N ASP A 34 -5.67 26.70 9.53
CA ASP A 34 -4.72 27.83 9.42
C ASP A 34 -3.48 27.55 8.56
N GLY A 35 -3.67 26.80 7.46
CA GLY A 35 -2.58 26.40 6.56
C GLY A 35 -1.66 25.30 7.10
N GLN A 36 -1.95 24.76 8.29
CA GLN A 36 -1.21 23.66 8.91
C GLN A 36 -1.92 22.33 8.67
N VAL A 37 -1.11 21.30 8.37
CA VAL A 37 -1.56 19.90 8.26
C VAL A 37 -1.30 19.20 9.59
N MET A 38 -2.36 18.77 10.24
CA MET A 38 -2.27 17.99 11.49
C MET A 38 -2.63 16.54 11.21
N MET A 39 -1.99 15.62 11.94
CA MET A 39 -2.28 14.18 11.89
C MET A 39 -2.90 13.72 13.20
N ASN A 40 -3.73 12.69 13.16
CA ASN A 40 -4.25 12.07 14.36
C ASN A 40 -3.12 11.40 15.17
N MET A 41 -2.86 11.91 16.37
CA MET A 41 -1.77 11.43 17.23
C MET A 41 -1.95 10.01 17.75
N VAL A 42 -3.19 9.51 17.86
CA VAL A 42 -3.43 8.12 18.25
C VAL A 42 -3.04 7.21 17.09
N GLU A 43 -3.58 7.47 15.90
CA GLU A 43 -3.25 6.69 14.71
C GLU A 43 -1.75 6.72 14.42
N LEU A 44 -1.10 7.88 14.50
CA LEU A 44 0.34 8.00 14.28
C LEU A 44 1.17 7.13 15.24
N LYS A 45 0.69 6.94 16.48
CA LYS A 45 1.40 6.17 17.50
C LYS A 45 1.12 4.68 17.47
N THR A 46 0.01 4.24 16.86
CA THR A 46 -0.46 2.86 17.02
C THR A 46 -0.81 2.18 15.71
N HIS A 47 -1.10 2.93 14.66
CA HIS A 47 -1.54 2.36 13.39
C HIS A 47 -0.33 1.92 12.56
N ALA A 48 -0.49 0.78 11.88
CA ALA A 48 0.48 0.22 10.93
C ALA A 48 1.86 -0.17 11.48
N LEU A 49 2.04 -0.24 12.81
CA LEU A 49 3.33 -0.62 13.41
C LEU A 49 3.70 -2.08 13.18
N ASP A 50 2.70 -2.96 13.15
CA ASP A 50 2.89 -4.41 13.04
C ASP A 50 2.62 -4.95 11.63
N LEU A 51 2.35 -4.06 10.67
CA LEU A 51 2.13 -4.47 9.29
C LEU A 51 3.45 -4.93 8.69
N ALA A 52 3.44 -6.13 8.11
CA ALA A 52 4.54 -6.58 7.29
C ALA A 52 4.78 -5.54 6.20
N PRO A 53 6.02 -5.07 6.00
CA PRO A 53 6.30 -4.10 4.95
C PRO A 53 5.84 -4.69 3.61
N PRO A 54 5.11 -3.91 2.80
CA PRO A 54 4.65 -4.41 1.51
C PRO A 54 5.86 -4.81 0.69
N ARG A 55 5.77 -5.96 0.01
CA ARG A 55 6.77 -6.41 -0.96
C ARG A 55 6.67 -5.56 -2.23
N ALA A 56 7.09 -4.31 -2.13
CA ALA A 56 7.13 -3.35 -3.23
C ALA A 56 8.59 -3.14 -3.68
N GLY A 57 8.95 -3.62 -4.87
CA GLY A 57 10.34 -3.59 -5.34
C GLY A 57 10.58 -4.42 -6.59
N PRO A 58 11.48 -4.02 -7.51
CA PRO A 58 12.04 -4.96 -8.48
C PRO A 58 12.81 -6.05 -7.71
N GLY A 59 12.35 -7.31 -7.79
CA GLY A 59 12.93 -8.45 -7.08
C GLY A 59 12.25 -8.86 -5.76
N ALA A 60 11.18 -8.18 -5.34
CA ALA A 60 10.37 -8.58 -4.18
C ALA A 60 9.30 -9.65 -4.53
N ALA A 61 9.05 -9.89 -5.82
CA ALA A 61 8.24 -10.98 -6.32
C ALA A 61 9.13 -12.15 -6.77
N THR A 62 8.96 -13.34 -6.18
CA THR A 62 9.30 -14.58 -6.89
C THR A 62 8.22 -14.97 -7.90
N ALA A 63 6.99 -14.47 -7.68
CA ALA A 63 5.85 -14.60 -8.59
C ALA A 63 6.22 -14.10 -9.99
N GLY A 64 6.36 -15.03 -10.93
CA GLY A 64 6.67 -14.76 -12.34
C GLY A 64 8.14 -14.98 -12.75
N LYS A 65 8.99 -15.62 -11.92
CA LYS A 65 10.25 -16.16 -12.43
C LYS A 65 9.98 -17.30 -13.41
N LEU A 66 10.81 -17.43 -14.44
CA LEU A 66 10.77 -18.58 -15.35
C LEU A 66 10.96 -19.87 -14.53
N GLY A 67 9.90 -20.68 -14.41
CA GLY A 67 9.86 -21.88 -13.56
C GLY A 67 9.04 -21.75 -12.27
N ASP A 68 8.38 -20.61 -12.05
CA ASP A 68 7.38 -20.46 -10.99
C ASP A 68 6.02 -20.99 -11.47
N GLU A 69 5.59 -22.15 -10.95
CA GLU A 69 4.31 -22.77 -11.27
C GLU A 69 3.16 -22.24 -10.41
N THR A 70 3.45 -21.34 -9.46
CA THR A 70 2.44 -20.68 -8.66
C THR A 70 1.91 -19.49 -9.44
N PHE A 71 0.71 -19.64 -10.02
CA PHE A 71 -0.07 -18.56 -10.64
C PHE A 71 -0.62 -17.56 -9.59
N ASP A 72 -0.10 -17.61 -8.37
CA ASP A 72 -0.55 -16.81 -7.25
C ASP A 72 0.11 -15.43 -7.33
N VAL A 73 -0.63 -14.45 -7.85
CA VAL A 73 -0.37 -13.05 -7.53
C VAL A 73 -0.72 -12.89 -6.05
N GLN A 74 0.25 -12.49 -5.23
CA GLN A 74 0.01 -12.26 -3.81
C GLN A 74 -0.97 -11.09 -3.66
N ALA A 75 -2.27 -11.38 -3.51
CA ALA A 75 -3.24 -10.44 -2.98
C ALA A 75 -2.89 -10.27 -1.49
N PRO A 76 -2.34 -9.12 -1.06
CA PRO A 76 -2.14 -8.93 0.35
C PRO A 76 -3.54 -8.79 0.95
N HIS A 77 -3.89 -9.75 1.80
CA HIS A 77 -5.12 -9.81 2.60
C HIS A 77 -6.36 -10.32 1.82
N SER A 78 -6.43 -11.64 1.61
CA SER A 78 -7.74 -12.30 1.60
C SER A 78 -8.36 -12.17 2.99
N SER A 79 -9.64 -11.83 3.04
CA SER A 79 -10.49 -11.97 4.23
C SER A 79 -10.55 -13.42 4.69
#